data_AF-A0A520J0B0-F1
#
_entry.id   AF-A0A520J0B0-F1
#
_cell.length_a   1.000
_cell.length_b   1.000
_cell.length_c   1.000
_cell.angle_alpha   90.00
_cell.angle_beta   90.00
_cell.angle_gamma   90.00
#
_symmetry.space_group_name_H-M   'P 1'
#
loop_
_entity.id
_entity.type
_entity.pdbx_description
1 polymer ?
#
loop_
_entity_poly.entity_id
_entity_poly.type
_entity_poly.pdbx_seq_one_letter_code
_entity_poly.pdbx_strand_id
1 'polypeptide(L)'
;RGASIKAMLLDQRIVAGLGNIYVCEALHMAKIAPSRAAGRIALPRLERLVEAIRAVLTAAILAGGSSLRDYARPDGELGYFSKQWRVYGREGEPCSCGALVRRRTEGGRSTFWCARCQKA
;
A
#
# COMPACT_ATOMS: atom_id res chain seq x y z
N ARG A 1 -20.41 -1.83 -0.05
CA ARG A 1 -19.81 -2.28 -1.33
C ARG A 1 -19.10 -3.62 -1.11
N GLY A 2 -19.28 -4.59 -2.02
CA GLY A 2 -18.76 -5.96 -1.88
C GLY A 2 -17.31 -6.18 -2.34
N ALA A 3 -16.76 -5.27 -3.17
CA ALA A 3 -15.38 -5.35 -3.61
C ALA A 3 -14.37 -5.21 -2.45
N SER A 4 -13.16 -5.73 -2.66
CA SER A 4 -12.07 -5.61 -1.70
C SER A 4 -11.67 -4.15 -1.49
N ILE A 5 -11.19 -3.81 -0.30
CA ILE A 5 -10.72 -2.46 0.01
C ILE A 5 -9.57 -2.05 -0.89
N LYS A 6 -8.67 -2.98 -1.23
CA LYS A 6 -7.60 -2.72 -2.18
C LYS A 6 -8.14 -2.33 -3.55
N ALA A 7 -9.11 -3.09 -4.09
CA ALA A 7 -9.70 -2.78 -5.39
C ALA A 7 -10.38 -1.40 -5.39
N MET A 8 -11.10 -1.07 -4.31
CA MET A 8 -11.75 0.24 -4.18
C MET A 8 -10.75 1.39 -4.09
N LEU A 9 -9.63 1.24 -3.40
CA LEU A 9 -8.60 2.28 -3.33
C LEU A 9 -7.84 2.48 -4.65
N LEU A 10 -7.80 1.47 -5.52
CA LEU A 10 -7.16 1.57 -6.83
C LEU A 10 -8.09 2.11 -7.92
N ASP A 11 -9.40 2.13 -7.66
CA ASP A 11 -10.38 2.76 -8.55
C ASP A 11 -10.19 4.28 -8.52
N GLN A 12 -9.66 4.83 -9.61
CA GLN A 12 -9.37 6.26 -9.72
C GLN A 12 -10.63 7.14 -9.67
N ARG A 13 -11.83 6.55 -9.80
CA ARG A 13 -13.10 7.27 -9.59
C ARG A 13 -13.44 7.45 -8.11
N ILE A 14 -12.81 6.70 -7.22
CA ILE A 14 -13.01 6.77 -5.77
C ILE A 14 -11.97 7.69 -5.13
N VAL A 15 -10.68 7.41 -5.36
CA VAL A 15 -9.58 8.30 -4.95
C VAL A 15 -8.53 8.33 -6.04
N ALA A 16 -8.34 9.50 -6.65
CA ALA A 16 -7.31 9.69 -7.67
C ALA A 16 -5.90 9.73 -7.05
N GLY A 17 -4.91 9.24 -7.80
CA GLY A 17 -3.49 9.32 -7.43
C GLY A 17 -3.00 8.19 -6.52
N LEU A 18 -3.88 7.29 -6.06
CA LEU A 18 -3.47 6.10 -5.34
C LEU A 18 -2.96 5.01 -6.28
N GLY A 19 -1.63 4.80 -6.23
CA GLY A 19 -0.94 3.71 -6.89
C GLY A 19 -0.87 2.42 -6.05
N ASN A 20 -0.48 1.32 -6.70
CA ASN A 20 -0.41 0.00 -6.08
C ASN A 20 0.52 -0.06 -4.85
N ILE A 21 1.64 0.67 -4.90
CA ILE A 21 2.62 0.78 -3.81
C ILE A 21 1.95 1.40 -2.59
N TYR A 22 1.44 2.61 -2.75
CA TYR A 22 0.85 3.39 -1.66
C TYR A 22 -0.31 2.66 -1.00
N VAL A 23 -1.14 1.98 -1.80
CA VAL A 23 -2.25 1.17 -1.27
C VAL A 23 -1.76 0.00 -0.43
N CYS A 24 -0.74 -0.75 -0.88
CA CYS A 24 -0.21 -1.87 -0.08
C CYS A 24 0.38 -1.38 1.25
N GLU A 25 1.13 -0.28 1.21
CA GLU A 25 1.77 0.32 2.38
C GLU A 25 0.75 0.89 3.38
N ALA A 26 -0.23 1.64 2.89
CA ALA A 26 -1.27 2.22 3.73
C ALA A 26 -2.14 1.16 4.39
N LEU A 27 -2.52 0.10 3.66
CA LEU A 27 -3.28 -1.03 4.23
C LEU A 27 -2.47 -1.77 5.30
N HIS A 28 -1.15 -1.90 5.12
CA HIS A 28 -0.28 -2.47 6.14
C HIS A 28 -0.19 -1.59 7.39
N MET A 29 0.01 -0.28 7.23
CA MET A 29 0.01 0.69 8.34
C MET A 29 -1.33 0.72 9.09
N ALA A 30 -2.44 0.65 8.36
CA ALA A 30 -3.79 0.60 8.92
C ALA A 30 -4.17 -0.77 9.52
N LYS A 31 -3.34 -1.81 9.32
CA LYS A 31 -3.59 -3.19 9.76
C LYS A 31 -4.88 -3.79 9.18
N ILE A 32 -5.16 -3.52 7.91
CA ILE A 32 -6.35 -3.99 7.17
C ILE A 32 -5.91 -5.01 6.11
N ALA A 33 -6.59 -6.16 6.02
CA ALA A 33 -6.29 -7.12 4.98
C ALA A 33 -6.74 -6.60 3.61
N PRO A 34 -5.89 -6.69 2.56
CA PRO A 34 -6.23 -6.14 1.26
C PRO A 34 -7.47 -6.78 0.62
N SER A 35 -7.78 -8.03 0.96
CA SER A 35 -8.95 -8.77 0.46
C SER A 35 -10.24 -8.45 1.22
N ARG A 36 -10.19 -7.67 2.31
CA ARG A 36 -11.37 -7.40 3.12
C ARG A 36 -12.37 -6.58 2.30
N ALA A 37 -13.63 -7.00 2.30
CA ALA A 37 -14.71 -6.25 1.65
C ALA A 37 -14.80 -4.84 2.24
N ALA A 38 -14.74 -3.81 1.39
CA ALA A 38 -14.69 -2.41 1.82
C ALA A 38 -15.91 -2.03 2.67
N GLY A 39 -17.09 -2.56 2.34
CA GLY A 39 -18.32 -2.34 3.11
C GLY A 39 -18.39 -3.03 4.47
N ARG A 40 -17.38 -3.83 4.85
CA ARG A 40 -17.30 -4.53 6.14
C ARG A 40 -16.20 -3.97 7.05
N ILE A 41 -15.67 -2.79 6.74
CA ILE A 41 -14.65 -2.11 7.53
C ILE A 41 -15.36 -1.03 8.34
N ALA A 42 -15.22 -1.10 9.67
CA ALA A 42 -15.79 -0.11 10.57
C ALA A 42 -15.16 1.28 10.35
N LEU A 43 -15.95 2.34 10.56
CA LEU A 43 -15.53 3.73 10.35
C LEU A 43 -14.20 4.09 11.06
N PRO A 44 -13.94 3.72 12.32
CA PRO A 44 -12.67 4.04 12.98
C PRO A 44 -11.44 3.42 12.30
N ARG A 45 -11.62 2.30 11.58
CA ARG A 45 -10.54 1.69 10.80
C ARG A 45 -10.33 2.41 9.46
N LEU A 46 -11.39 2.94 8.87
CA LEU A 46 -11.31 3.75 7.65
C LEU A 46 -10.62 5.09 7.94
N GLU A 47 -10.90 5.73 9.07
CA GLU A 47 -10.20 6.95 9.51
C GLU A 47 -8.69 6.69 9.63
N ARG A 48 -8.31 5.61 10.31
CA ARG A 48 -6.90 5.19 10.40
C ARG A 48 -6.27 4.89 9.03
N LEU A 49 -7.06 4.38 8.09
CA LEU A 49 -6.61 4.14 6.72
C LEU A 49 -6.38 5.45 5.98
N VAL A 50 -7.23 6.46 6.17
CA VAL A 50 -7.04 7.80 5.59
C VAL A 50 -5.75 8.42 6.11
N GLU A 51 -5.49 8.37 7.42
CA GLU A 51 -4.24 8.86 8.00
C GLU A 51 -3.02 8.11 7.48
N ALA A 52 -3.11 6.78 7.35
CA ALA A 52 -2.05 5.98 6.77
C ALA A 52 -1.77 6.33 5.30
N ILE A 53 -2.81 6.58 4.50
CA ILE A 53 -2.68 7.00 3.10
C ILE A 53 -1.94 8.34 3.03
N ARG A 54 -2.36 9.33 3.84
CA ARG A 54 -1.72 10.65 3.89
C ARG A 54 -0.24 10.53 4.26
N ALA A 55 0.08 9.77 5.32
CA ALA A 55 1.45 9.57 5.76
C ALA A 55 2.33 8.91 4.68
N VAL A 56 1.82 7.89 3.99
CA VAL A 56 2.56 7.22 2.90
C VAL A 56 2.81 8.16 1.72
N LEU A 57 1.80 8.94 1.32
CA LEU A 57 1.94 9.89 0.22
C LEU A 57 2.90 11.03 0.58
N THR A 58 2.78 11.60 1.79
CA THR A 58 3.69 12.64 2.28
C THR A 58 5.13 12.13 2.31
N ALA A 59 5.36 10.93 2.85
CA ALA A 59 6.70 10.35 2.89
C ALA A 59 7.25 10.10 1.47
N ALA A 60 6.40 9.63 0.54
CA ALA A 60 6.78 9.48 -0.85
C ALA A 60 7.16 10.81 -1.52
N ILE A 61 6.38 11.87 -1.29
CA ILE A 61 6.67 13.21 -1.83
C ILE A 61 7.99 13.75 -1.26
N LEU A 62 8.18 13.65 0.06
CA LEU A 62 9.40 14.12 0.74
C LEU A 62 10.66 13.38 0.25
N ALA A 63 10.55 12.08 -0.02
CA ALA A 63 11.64 11.28 -0.54
C ALA A 63 11.79 11.36 -2.08
N GLY A 64 11.07 12.30 -2.71
CA GLY A 64 11.22 12.65 -4.11
C GLY A 64 10.41 11.84 -5.11
N GLY A 65 9.44 11.06 -4.64
CA GLY A 65 8.53 10.23 -5.42
C GLY A 65 8.91 8.74 -5.41
N SER A 66 7.96 7.86 -5.75
CA SER A 66 8.27 6.46 -6.08
C SER A 66 8.57 6.35 -7.58
N SER A 67 9.82 6.56 -7.98
CA SER A 67 10.28 6.36 -9.36
C SER A 67 10.36 4.85 -9.66
N LEU A 68 9.20 4.22 -9.86
CA LEU A 68 9.10 2.83 -10.30
C LEU A 68 8.55 2.80 -11.73
N ARG A 69 9.51 2.92 -12.64
CA ARG A 69 9.53 2.68 -14.10
C ARG A 69 9.67 3.87 -15.05
N ASP A 70 8.96 4.99 -14.91
CA ASP A 70 9.02 6.03 -15.98
C ASP A 70 9.23 7.48 -15.51
N TYR A 71 9.45 7.73 -14.22
CA TYR A 71 9.72 9.08 -13.71
C TYR A 71 11.14 9.14 -13.11
N ALA A 72 12.15 9.08 -13.99
CA ALA A 72 13.47 9.55 -13.62
C ALA A 72 13.39 11.07 -13.44
N ARG A 73 13.90 11.57 -12.32
CA ARG A 73 14.21 13.00 -12.23
C ARG A 73 15.25 13.35 -13.33
N PRO A 74 15.34 14.61 -13.79
CA PRO A 74 16.29 15.00 -14.84
C PRO A 74 17.77 14.68 -14.52
N ASP A 75 18.08 14.42 -13.24
CA ASP A 75 19.40 14.08 -12.70
C ASP A 75 19.67 12.56 -12.63
N GLY A 76 18.70 11.70 -12.98
CA GLY A 76 18.90 10.25 -13.08
C GLY A 76 18.93 9.48 -11.76
N GLU A 77 18.77 10.14 -10.60
CA GLU A 77 18.73 9.45 -9.32
C GLU A 77 17.37 8.78 -9.10
N LEU A 78 17.38 7.45 -9.07
CA LEU A 78 16.25 6.63 -8.63
C LEU A 78 15.89 7.03 -7.20
N GLY A 79 14.66 7.54 -7.01
CA GLY A 79 14.17 7.99 -5.70
C GLY A 79 14.51 6.99 -4.58
N TYR A 80 15.30 7.47 -3.62
CA TYR A 80 15.85 6.74 -2.47
C TYR A 80 14.78 6.01 -1.63
N PHE A 81 13.52 6.38 -1.80
CA PHE A 81 12.38 5.89 -1.04
C PHE A 81 12.08 4.39 -1.23
N SER A 82 12.47 3.81 -2.37
CA SER A 82 12.18 2.41 -2.67
C SER A 82 12.71 1.41 -1.63
N LYS A 83 13.78 1.76 -0.91
CA LYS A 83 14.38 0.93 0.16
C LYS A 83 13.64 1.01 1.51
N GLN A 84 12.62 1.86 1.66
CA GLN A 84 11.94 2.11 2.94
C GLN A 84 10.54 1.49 3.05
N TRP A 85 10.09 0.75 2.03
CA TRP A 85 8.74 0.16 2.04
C TRP A 85 8.60 -0.91 3.13
N ARG A 86 7.42 -0.96 3.75
CA ARG A 86 7.14 -1.90 4.83
C ARG A 86 6.79 -3.28 4.30
N VAL A 87 6.11 -3.38 3.15
CA VAL A 87 5.70 -4.67 2.55
C VAL A 87 5.87 -4.72 1.03
N TYR A 88 5.78 -3.60 0.32
CA TYR A 88 5.82 -3.61 -1.15
C TYR A 88 7.16 -4.09 -1.69
N GLY A 89 7.13 -5.10 -2.57
CA GLY A 89 8.36 -5.67 -3.15
C GLY A 89 9.14 -6.58 -2.20
N ARG A 90 8.68 -6.74 -0.95
CA ARG A 90 9.38 -7.48 0.11
C ARG A 90 8.87 -8.91 0.27
N GLU A 91 8.39 -9.54 -0.79
CA GLU A 91 7.88 -10.92 -0.75
C GLU A 91 8.94 -11.87 -0.17
N GLY A 92 8.54 -12.68 0.82
CA GLY A 92 9.45 -13.61 1.49
C GLY A 92 10.36 -12.97 2.54
N GLU A 93 10.36 -11.64 2.68
CA GLU A 93 11.12 -10.97 3.74
C GLU A 93 10.32 -10.89 5.06
N PRO A 94 11.00 -10.76 6.21
CA PRO A 94 10.34 -10.54 7.48
C PRO A 94 9.65 -9.16 7.54
N CYS A 95 8.37 -9.18 7.88
CA CYS A 95 7.65 -8.02 8.37
C CYS A 95 8.23 -7.59 9.73
N SER A 96 7.96 -6.36 10.18
CA SER A 96 8.36 -5.88 11.51
C SER A 96 7.79 -6.71 12.67
N CYS A 97 6.77 -7.55 12.42
CA CYS A 97 6.24 -8.50 13.40
C CYS A 97 6.90 -9.90 13.34
N GLY A 98 7.94 -10.07 12.53
CA GLY A 98 8.68 -11.33 12.32
C GLY A 98 8.03 -12.32 11.35
N ALA A 99 6.76 -12.15 10.97
CA ALA A 99 6.14 -13.01 9.96
C ALA A 99 6.55 -12.62 8.54
N LEU A 100 6.56 -13.58 7.61
CA LEU A 100 6.91 -13.31 6.22
C LEU A 100 5.83 -12.49 5.50
N VAL A 101 6.27 -11.53 4.69
CA VAL A 101 5.41 -10.80 3.76
C VAL A 101 4.99 -11.74 2.63
N ARG A 102 3.69 -11.80 2.38
CA ARG A 102 3.08 -12.61 1.34
C ARG A 102 2.80 -11.76 0.11
N ARG A 103 2.78 -12.40 -1.05
CA ARG A 103 2.33 -11.82 -2.31
C ARG A 103 1.22 -12.65 -2.93
N ARG A 104 0.34 -11.97 -3.66
CA ARG A 104 -0.63 -12.55 -4.60
C ARG A 104 -0.92 -11.54 -5.69
N THR A 105 -1.47 -12.01 -6.81
CA THR A 105 -1.97 -11.13 -7.86
C THR A 105 -3.47 -10.87 -7.64
N GLU A 106 -3.89 -9.61 -7.72
CA GLU A 106 -5.29 -9.18 -7.61
C GLU A 106 -5.56 -8.15 -8.71
N GLY A 107 -6.49 -8.45 -9.64
CA GLY A 107 -6.81 -7.57 -10.77
C GLY A 107 -5.60 -7.24 -11.64
N GLY A 108 -4.71 -8.21 -11.90
CA GLY A 108 -3.48 -8.01 -12.69
C GLY A 108 -2.36 -7.23 -11.97
N ARG A 109 -2.54 -6.88 -10.69
CA ARG A 109 -1.54 -6.13 -9.91
C ARG A 109 -1.05 -6.95 -8.72
N SER A 110 0.26 -6.90 -8.46
CA SER A 110 0.86 -7.54 -7.28
C SER A 110 0.33 -6.91 -5.99
N THR A 111 0.01 -7.75 -5.01
CA THR A 111 -0.45 -7.34 -3.67
C THR A 111 0.50 -7.91 -2.65
N PHE A 112 1.13 -7.04 -1.85
CA PHE A 112 2.03 -7.44 -0.78
C PHE A 112 1.37 -7.13 0.56
N TRP A 113 1.40 -8.08 1.50
CA TRP A 113 0.81 -7.89 2.83
C TRP A 113 1.41 -8.84 3.86
N CYS A 114 1.27 -8.49 5.13
CA CYS A 114 1.60 -9.39 6.24
C CYS A 114 0.32 -9.97 6.85
N ALA A 115 0.11 -11.28 6.71
CA ALA A 115 -1.07 -11.97 7.24
C ALA A 115 -1.19 -11.90 8.78
N ARG A 116 -0.07 -11.69 9.50
CA ARG A 116 -0.07 -11.52 10.95
C ARG A 116 -0.50 -10.12 11.38
N CYS A 117 -0.03 -9.08 10.69
CA CYS A 117 -0.39 -7.68 10.99
C CYS A 117 -1.77 -7.32 10.47
N GLN A 118 -2.18 -7.86 9.32
CA GLN A 118 -3.38 -7.46 8.59
C GLN A 118 -4.43 -8.58 8.65
N LYS A 119 -5.19 -8.60 9.75
CA LYS A 119 -6.18 -9.64 10.07
C LYS A 119 -7.62 -9.27 9.73
N ALA A 120 -7.90 -7.99 9.52
CA ALA A 120 -9.26 -7.47 9.33
C ALA A 120 -9.75 -7.72 7.93
#